data_AF-A0A958P7S0-F1
#
_entry.id   AF-A0A958P7S0-F1
#
_cell.length_a   1.000
_cell.length_b   1.000
_cell.length_c   1.000
_cell.angle_alpha   90.00
_cell.angle_beta   90.00
_cell.angle_gamma   90.00
#
_symmetry.space_group_name_H-M   'P 1'
#
loop_
_entity.id
_entity.type
_entity.pdbx_description
1 polymer ?
#
loop_
_entity_poly.entity_id
_entity_poly.type
_entity_poly.pdbx_seq_one_letter_code
_entity_poly.pdbx_strand_id
1 'polypeptide(L)'
;MGLNTMSVELGQYFRQKRVDAGLTQIDLARVFGYSSSQFVSNWERGLCTPPMASMAKLCEVLKIPKKEIVDVLTEEYRRTLEKAVKKSKAR
;
A
#
# COMPACT_ATOMS: atom_id res chain seq x y z
N MET A 1 -14.58 4.38 -5.26
CA MET A 1 -14.33 2.92 -5.11
C MET A 1 -12.85 2.75 -4.83
N GLY A 2 -12.48 2.31 -3.63
CA GLY A 2 -11.10 2.00 -3.28
C GLY A 2 -10.91 0.49 -3.19
N LEU A 3 -9.68 0.01 -3.36
CA LEU A 3 -9.31 -1.35 -3.01
C LEU A 3 -9.45 -1.54 -1.49
N ASN A 4 -10.39 -2.37 -1.05
CA ASN A 4 -10.62 -2.60 0.39
C ASN A 4 -9.49 -3.41 1.04
N THR A 5 -8.73 -4.17 0.27
CA THR A 5 -7.62 -5.02 0.73
C THR A 5 -6.47 -4.99 -0.28
N MET A 6 -5.28 -5.36 0.17
CA MET A 6 -4.03 -5.30 -0.58
C MET A 6 -3.29 -6.63 -0.49
N SER A 7 -2.52 -7.03 -1.51
CA SER A 7 -1.66 -8.21 -1.39
C SER A 7 -0.61 -8.05 -0.28
N VAL A 8 -0.19 -9.18 0.30
CA VAL A 8 0.88 -9.22 1.30
C VAL A 8 2.18 -8.74 0.66
N GLU A 9 2.41 -9.07 -0.61
CA GLU A 9 3.58 -8.65 -1.38
C GLU A 9 3.65 -7.12 -1.52
N LEU A 10 2.52 -6.45 -1.81
CA LEU A 10 2.49 -4.99 -1.86
C LEU A 10 2.64 -4.37 -0.46
N GLY A 11 2.10 -5.00 0.58
CA GLY A 11 2.37 -4.60 1.97
C GLY A 11 3.85 -4.65 2.32
N GLN A 12 4.54 -5.73 1.93
CA GLN A 12 5.97 -5.89 2.12
C GLN A 12 6.78 -4.86 1.32
N TYR A 13 6.34 -4.49 0.12
CA TYR A 13 6.94 -3.40 -0.65
C TYR A 13 6.91 -2.07 0.12
N PHE A 14 5.75 -1.69 0.70
CA PHE A 14 5.67 -0.47 1.51
C PHE A 14 6.54 -0.54 2.77
N ARG A 15 6.60 -1.71 3.41
CA ARG A 15 7.51 -1.95 4.55
C ARG A 15 8.97 -1.71 4.15
N GLN A 16 9.40 -2.25 3.02
CA GLN A 16 10.78 -2.09 2.55
C GLN A 16 11.09 -0.61 2.30
N LYS A 17 10.23 0.10 1.55
CA LYS A 17 10.41 1.53 1.28
C LYS A 17 10.45 2.38 2.56
N ARG A 18 9.66 2.03 3.58
CA ARG A 18 9.73 2.68 4.89
C ARG A 18 11.06 2.45 5.59
N VAL A 19 11.54 1.21 5.61
CA VAL A 19 12.82 0.85 6.24
C VAL A 19 13.99 1.52 5.51
N ASP A 20 13.98 1.55 4.18
CA ASP A 20 15.00 2.24 3.36
C ASP A 20 15.02 3.74 3.62
N ALA A 21 13.87 4.33 3.97
CA ALA A 21 13.75 5.73 4.40
C ALA A 21 14.19 5.96 5.86
N GLY A 22 14.59 4.92 6.60
CA GLY A 22 15.03 5.01 7.99
C GLY A 22 13.91 5.27 8.99
N LEU A 23 12.65 5.02 8.61
CA LEU A 23 11.49 5.34 9.46
C LEU A 23 11.00 4.10 10.20
N THR A 24 10.61 4.23 11.46
CA THR A 24 9.78 3.21 12.14
C THR A 24 8.32 3.32 11.70
N GLN A 25 7.49 2.32 12.01
CA GLN A 25 6.05 2.39 11.69
C GLN A 25 5.36 3.59 12.37
N ILE A 26 5.77 3.94 13.59
CA ILE A 26 5.20 5.10 14.30
C ILE A 26 5.69 6.42 13.69
N ASP A 27 6.92 6.49 13.19
CA ASP A 27 7.41 7.70 12.50
C ASP A 27 6.61 7.98 11.23
N LEU A 28 6.38 6.95 10.41
CA LEU A 28 5.55 7.09 9.22
C LEU A 28 4.10 7.44 9.60
N ALA A 29 3.55 6.84 10.66
CA ALA A 29 2.19 7.14 11.12
C ALA A 29 2.05 8.62 11.54
N ARG A 30 3.04 9.16 12.26
CA ARG A 30 3.08 10.58 12.68
C ARG A 30 3.12 11.55 11.51
N VAL A 31 3.79 11.20 10.41
CA VAL A 31 3.80 12.00 9.18
C VAL A 31 2.39 12.24 8.63
N PHE A 32 1.48 11.28 8.85
CA PHE A 32 0.07 11.36 8.44
C PHE A 32 -0.87 11.78 9.59
N GLY A 33 -0.32 12.27 10.71
CA GLY A 33 -1.12 12.74 11.85
C GLY A 33 -1.74 11.63 12.69
N TYR A 34 -1.33 10.37 12.51
CA TYR A 34 -1.81 9.26 13.32
C TYR A 34 -1.01 9.14 14.62
N SER A 35 -1.72 8.92 15.74
CA SER A 35 -1.12 8.71 17.06
C SER A 35 -0.62 7.28 17.30
N SER A 36 -1.00 6.33 16.43
CA SER A 36 -0.67 4.90 16.55
C SER A 36 -0.12 4.36 15.23
N SER A 37 0.80 3.38 15.33
CA SER A 37 1.36 2.66 14.20
C SER A 37 0.40 1.65 13.55
N GLN A 38 -0.80 1.45 14.11
CA GLN A 38 -1.73 0.41 13.66
C GLN A 38 -2.08 0.51 12.17
N PHE A 39 -2.29 1.71 11.63
CA PHE A 39 -2.60 1.90 10.21
C PHE A 39 -1.45 1.43 9.32
N VAL A 40 -0.22 1.86 9.63
CA VAL A 40 0.97 1.44 8.89
C VAL A 40 1.19 -0.06 9.00
N SER A 41 1.00 -0.65 10.19
CA SER A 41 1.07 -2.10 10.39
C SER A 41 0.01 -2.87 9.58
N ASN A 42 -1.20 -2.31 9.43
CA ASN A 42 -2.24 -2.91 8.59
C ASN A 42 -1.87 -2.85 7.10
N TRP A 43 -1.29 -1.73 6.64
CA TRP A 43 -0.78 -1.62 5.26
C TRP A 43 0.30 -2.67 4.99
N GLU A 44 1.28 -2.78 5.88
CA GLU A 44 2.42 -3.68 5.68
C GLU A 44 2.05 -5.17 5.73
N ARG A 45 0.89 -5.51 6.31
CA ARG A 45 0.35 -6.87 6.35
C ARG A 45 -0.72 -7.14 5.29
N GLY A 46 -0.99 -6.17 4.40
CA GLY A 46 -2.01 -6.29 3.35
C GLY A 46 -3.46 -6.23 3.86
N LEU A 47 -3.68 -5.85 5.12
CA LEU A 47 -5.03 -5.83 5.72
C LEU A 47 -5.87 -4.65 5.22
N CYS A 48 -5.21 -3.54 4.86
CA CYS A 48 -5.85 -2.42 4.18
C CYS A 48 -4.86 -1.69 3.27
N THR A 49 -5.38 -0.89 2.36
CA THR A 49 -4.58 -0.02 1.48
C THR A 49 -4.36 1.34 2.13
N PRO A 50 -3.23 2.03 1.86
CA PRO A 50 -3.12 3.44 2.19
C PRO A 50 -4.13 4.24 1.35
N PRO A 51 -4.78 5.29 1.92
CA PRO A 51 -5.76 6.08 1.18
C PRO A 51 -5.17 6.72 -0.07
N MET A 52 -5.95 6.81 -1.15
CA MET A 52 -5.52 7.45 -2.40
C MET A 52 -5.05 8.90 -2.18
N ALA A 53 -5.72 9.63 -1.29
CA ALA A 53 -5.35 11.00 -0.93
C ALA A 53 -3.96 11.09 -0.27
N SER A 54 -3.52 10.02 0.40
CA SER A 54 -2.21 9.96 1.07
C SER A 54 -1.07 9.62 0.10
N MET A 55 -1.38 9.19 -1.13
CA MET A 55 -0.40 8.51 -1.98
C MET A 55 0.71 9.44 -2.49
N ALA A 56 0.37 10.69 -2.82
CA ALA A 56 1.37 11.69 -3.22
C ALA A 56 2.37 11.97 -2.09
N LYS A 57 1.87 12.12 -0.85
CA LYS A 57 2.73 12.36 0.32
C LYS A 57 3.55 11.13 0.69
N LEU A 58 2.97 9.94 0.52
CA LEU A 58 3.67 8.68 0.77
C LEU A 58 4.85 8.50 -0.20
N CYS A 59 4.69 8.89 -1.47
CA CYS A 59 5.81 8.89 -2.43
C CYS A 59 6.93 9.84 -2.02
N GLU A 60 6.59 11.04 -1.58
CA GLU A 60 7.56 12.05 -1.12
C GLU A 60 8.37 11.54 0.08
N VAL A 61 7.67 11.05 1.11
CA VAL A 61 8.27 10.65 2.40
C VAL A 61 9.10 9.36 2.25
N LEU A 62 8.61 8.42 1.45
CA LEU A 62 9.29 7.14 1.21
C LEU A 62 10.26 7.19 0.02
N LYS A 63 10.45 8.37 -0.59
CA LYS A 63 11.31 8.57 -1.76
C LYS A 63 11.01 7.59 -2.91
N ILE A 64 9.73 7.29 -3.10
CA ILE A 64 9.26 6.40 -4.16
C ILE A 64 9.02 7.26 -5.42
N PRO A 65 9.63 6.93 -6.57
CA PRO A 65 9.28 7.54 -7.84
C PRO A 65 7.79 7.40 -8.15
N LYS A 66 7.12 8.49 -8.54
CA LYS A 66 5.67 8.48 -8.85
C LYS A 66 5.30 7.44 -9.91
N LYS A 67 6.17 7.21 -10.91
CA LYS A 67 5.96 6.17 -11.92
C LYS A 67 5.97 4.76 -11.31
N GLU A 68 6.93 4.49 -10.42
CA GLU A 68 7.06 3.19 -9.76
C GLU A 68 5.80 2.85 -8.96
N ILE A 69 5.26 3.79 -8.18
CA ILE A 69 4.04 3.53 -7.41
C ILE A 69 2.82 3.27 -8.32
N VAL A 70 2.71 4.00 -9.43
CA VAL A 70 1.59 3.83 -10.38
C VAL A 70 1.66 2.45 -11.02
N ASP A 71 2.85 2.05 -11.47
CA ASP A 71 3.08 0.74 -12.08
C ASP A 71 2.72 -0.37 -11.07
N VAL A 72 3.26 -0.32 -9.86
CA VAL A 72 3.03 -1.32 -8.81
C VAL A 72 1.55 -1.42 -8.44
N LEU A 73 0.84 -0.30 -8.22
CA LEU A 73 -0.58 -0.31 -7.87
C LEU A 73 -1.46 -0.80 -9.03
N THR A 74 -1.10 -0.45 -10.27
CA THR A 74 -1.83 -0.89 -11.46
C THR A 74 -1.71 -2.40 -11.65
N GLU A 75 -0.52 -2.97 -11.46
CA GLU A 75 -0.30 -4.41 -11.50
C GLU A 75 -1.08 -5.14 -10.40
N GLU A 76 -1.07 -4.62 -9.18
CA GLU A 76 -1.86 -5.19 -8.07
C GLU A 76 -3.37 -5.19 -8.38
N TYR A 77 -3.87 -4.07 -8.89
CA TYR A 77 -5.28 -3.95 -9.27
C TYR A 77 -5.63 -4.92 -10.41
N ARG A 78 -4.77 -5.03 -11.43
CA ARG A 78 -4.94 -5.99 -12.53
C ARG A 78 -5.03 -7.43 -12.01
N ARG A 79 -4.08 -7.85 -11.16
CA ARG A 79 -4.07 -9.19 -10.55
C ARG A 79 -5.36 -9.47 -9.77
N THR A 80 -5.84 -8.47 -9.04
CA THR A 80 -7.08 -8.57 -8.26
C THR A 80 -8.29 -8.75 -9.19
N LEU A 81 -8.39 -7.96 -10.25
CA LEU A 81 -9.45 -8.08 -11.26
C LEU A 81 -9.41 -9.44 -11.97
N GLU A 82 -8.24 -9.91 -12.39
CA GLU A 82 -8.09 -11.22 -13.04
C GLU A 82 -8.56 -12.37 -12.14
N LYS A 83 -8.21 -12.33 -10.84
CA LYS A 83 -8.68 -13.31 -9.86
C LYS A 83 -10.20 -13.26 -9.69
N ALA A 84 -10.79 -12.07 -9.61
CA ALA A 84 -12.23 -11.90 -9.47
C ALA A 84 -12.99 -12.45 -10.70
N VAL A 85 -12.52 -12.13 -11.91
CA VAL A 85 -13.11 -12.63 -13.17
C VAL A 85 -12.96 -14.15 -13.30
N LYS A 86 -11.79 -14.72 -12.94
CA LYS A 86 -11.57 -16.17 -12.96
C LYS A 86 -12.49 -16.91 -11.99
N LYS A 87 -12.66 -16.39 -10.76
CA LYS A 87 -13.60 -16.98 -9.77
C LYS A 87 -15.04 -16.99 -10.26
N SER A 88 -15.45 -15.99 -11.06
CA SER A 88 -16.80 -15.91 -11.61
C SER A 88 -17.12 -16.99 -12.65
N LYS A 89 -16.11 -17.64 -13.25
CA LYS A 89 -16.31 -18.72 -14.25
C LYS A 89 -16.37 -20.13 -13.64
N ALA A 90 -16.23 -20.25 -12.32
CA ALA A 90 -16.25 -21.54 -11.61
C ALA A 90 -17.63 -21.86 -11.00
N ARG A 91 -18.72 -21.25 -11.48
CA ARG A 91 -20.09 -21.48 -11.04
C ARG A 91 -21.00 -21.84 -12.21
#